data_AF-A0A452F6W7-F1
#
_entry.id   AF-A0A452F6W7-F1
#
_cell.length_a   1.000
_cell.length_b   1.000
_cell.length_c   1.000
_cell.angle_alpha   90.00
_cell.angle_beta   90.00
_cell.angle_gamma   90.00
#
_symmetry.space_group_name_H-M   'P 1'
#
loop_
_entity.id
_entity.type
_entity.pdbx_description
1 polymer ?
#
loop_
_entity_poly.entity_id
_entity_poly.type
_entity_poly.pdbx_seq_one_letter_code
_entity_poly.pdbx_strand_id
1 'polypeptide(L)'
;MAPRLGLFLIWAGVPVFLQLHPVNGDEPPPYVYNLPETPTTTSSYTIPGFQVEKPHEDDSPPCAFPFTYRRKIYYKCTSVNSEREWCSLDEDYVGRWKICSDGDRPKCHFPFIYRDKRYFRCTTEGSAYGLAWCSLTEYFEREYAWQYCDRY
;
A
#
# COMPACT_ATOMS: atom_id res chain seq x y z
N MET A 1 -26.74 -16.49 -63.32
CA MET A 1 -25.75 -15.38 -63.28
C MET A 1 -25.16 -15.36 -61.88
N ALA A 2 -23.84 -15.50 -61.78
CA ALA A 2 -23.12 -15.88 -60.57
C ALA A 2 -23.09 -14.78 -59.49
N PRO A 3 -23.17 -15.12 -58.18
CA PRO A 3 -22.79 -14.20 -57.13
C PRO A 3 -21.25 -14.13 -57.06
N ARG A 4 -20.69 -12.93 -57.22
CA ARG A 4 -19.26 -12.66 -57.08
C ARG A 4 -18.89 -12.75 -55.59
N LEU A 5 -18.05 -13.72 -55.23
CA LEU A 5 -17.34 -13.74 -53.95
C LEU A 5 -16.41 -12.52 -53.89
N GLY A 6 -16.80 -11.50 -53.15
CA GLY A 6 -15.91 -10.43 -52.72
C GLY A 6 -15.18 -10.85 -51.45
N LEU A 7 -13.95 -11.34 -51.58
CA LEU A 7 -12.99 -11.39 -50.47
C LEU A 7 -12.68 -9.95 -50.04
N PHE A 8 -13.20 -9.52 -48.89
CA PHE A 8 -12.71 -8.32 -48.21
C PHE A 8 -11.62 -8.73 -47.24
N LEU A 9 -10.38 -8.53 -47.66
CA LEU A 9 -9.18 -8.68 -46.84
C LEU A 9 -9.17 -7.61 -45.75
N ILE A 10 -9.01 -8.06 -44.50
CA ILE A 10 -8.91 -7.27 -43.28
C ILE A 10 -7.61 -6.44 -43.37
N TRP A 11 -7.72 -5.12 -43.49
CA TRP A 11 -6.56 -4.24 -43.35
C TRP A 11 -6.27 -4.06 -41.85
N ALA A 12 -5.25 -4.75 -41.37
CA ALA A 12 -4.56 -4.44 -40.14
C ALA A 12 -3.85 -3.09 -40.30
N GLY A 13 -4.08 -2.15 -39.39
CA GLY A 13 -3.38 -0.86 -39.43
C GLY A 13 -3.96 0.16 -38.47
N VAL A 14 -3.47 0.15 -37.24
CA VAL A 14 -3.73 1.16 -36.20
C VAL A 14 -3.11 2.50 -36.62
N PRO A 15 -3.86 3.61 -36.69
CA PRO A 15 -3.24 4.93 -36.67
C PRO A 15 -2.92 5.30 -35.22
N VAL A 16 -1.65 5.12 -34.86
CA VAL A 16 -1.01 5.69 -33.68
C VAL A 16 -1.02 7.22 -33.85
N PHE A 17 -1.91 7.90 -33.14
CA PHE A 17 -1.82 9.35 -32.98
C PHE A 17 -0.89 9.67 -31.80
N LEU A 18 0.39 9.84 -32.13
CA LEU A 18 1.37 10.53 -31.29
C LEU A 18 1.01 12.03 -31.25
N GLN A 19 0.26 12.44 -30.24
CA GLN A 19 0.15 13.85 -29.85
C GLN A 19 1.16 14.10 -28.71
N LEU A 20 2.39 14.43 -29.10
CA LEU A 20 3.40 14.99 -28.21
C LEU A 20 2.98 16.43 -27.90
N HIS A 21 2.50 16.69 -26.68
CA HIS A 21 2.39 18.05 -26.17
C HIS A 21 3.74 18.48 -25.57
N PRO A 22 4.18 19.73 -25.75
CA PRO A 22 5.49 20.20 -25.33
C PRO A 22 5.63 20.21 -23.79
N VAL A 23 6.74 19.66 -23.30
CA VAL A 23 7.20 19.84 -21.91
C VAL A 23 7.84 21.22 -21.83
N ASN A 24 7.09 22.21 -21.35
CA ASN A 24 7.70 23.42 -20.81
C ASN A 24 8.15 23.11 -19.38
N GLY A 25 9.46 22.97 -19.21
CA GLY A 25 10.10 23.04 -17.90
C GLY A 25 10.38 24.49 -17.59
N ASP A 26 9.87 24.96 -16.45
CA ASP A 26 10.35 26.15 -15.75
C ASP A 26 10.03 25.96 -14.24
N GLU A 27 11.10 25.60 -13.52
CA GLU A 27 11.48 25.86 -12.12
C GLU A 27 10.48 25.68 -10.92
N PRO A 28 10.79 24.82 -9.94
CA PRO A 28 10.12 24.78 -8.64
C PRO A 28 10.67 25.86 -7.66
N PRO A 29 9.84 26.42 -6.77
CA PRO A 29 10.27 27.43 -5.80
C PRO A 29 11.20 26.86 -4.72
N PRO A 30 12.15 27.66 -4.20
CA PRO A 30 13.10 27.23 -3.19
C PRO A 30 12.42 26.96 -1.85
N TYR A 31 12.57 25.75 -1.35
CA TYR A 31 12.22 25.35 0.00
C TYR A 31 13.20 26.00 1.00
N VAL A 32 12.70 26.88 1.85
CA VAL A 32 13.37 27.27 3.10
C VAL A 32 12.37 27.06 4.23
N TYR A 33 12.42 25.86 4.83
CA TYR A 33 11.83 25.63 6.14
C TYR A 33 12.96 25.58 7.16
N ASN A 34 13.13 26.67 7.91
CA ASN A 34 13.79 26.60 9.20
C ASN A 34 12.82 25.90 10.16
N LEU A 35 13.21 24.75 10.69
CA LEU A 35 12.47 24.07 11.77
C LEU A 35 13.32 24.10 13.06
N PRO A 36 12.73 24.37 14.24
CA PRO A 36 13.44 24.41 15.50
C PRO A 36 13.98 23.02 15.87
N GLU A 37 15.20 22.99 16.41
CA GLU A 37 15.77 21.77 17.01
C GLU A 37 14.85 21.28 18.13
N THR A 38 14.22 20.11 17.94
CA THR A 38 13.57 19.38 19.02
C THR A 38 14.64 18.69 19.87
N PRO A 39 14.46 18.64 21.20
CA PRO A 39 15.49 18.22 22.13
C PRO A 39 15.80 16.72 21.97
N THR A 40 17.01 16.42 21.50
CA THR A 40 17.58 15.08 21.51
C THR A 40 17.69 14.62 22.96
N THR A 41 16.82 13.71 23.39
CA THR A 41 17.02 12.97 24.63
C THR A 41 18.13 11.95 24.36
N THR A 42 19.38 12.41 24.43
CA THR A 42 20.56 11.55 24.43
C THR A 42 20.59 10.82 25.76
N SER A 43 20.06 9.61 25.78
CA SER A 43 20.28 8.71 26.90
C SER A 43 21.70 8.14 26.79
N SER A 44 22.61 8.67 27.60
CA SER A 44 23.98 8.19 27.71
C SER A 44 24.06 6.96 28.61
N TYR A 45 24.72 5.89 28.17
CA TYR A 45 25.19 4.84 29.08
C TYR A 45 26.59 4.34 28.73
N THR A 46 27.34 3.98 29.78
CA THR A 46 28.75 3.60 29.78
C THR A 46 28.93 2.06 29.80
N ILE A 47 29.96 1.57 29.09
CA ILE A 47 30.69 0.27 29.10
C ILE A 47 30.78 -0.38 30.52
N PRO A 48 30.88 -1.72 30.77
CA PRO A 48 31.17 -2.91 29.94
C PRO A 48 30.15 -4.07 30.05
N GLY A 49 30.06 -4.92 29.02
CA GLY A 49 29.10 -6.04 28.93
C GLY A 49 28.28 -6.04 27.65
N PHE A 50 28.93 -5.66 26.54
CA PHE A 50 28.36 -5.39 25.22
C PHE A 50 27.59 -6.60 24.68
N GLN A 51 26.26 -6.61 24.88
CA GLN A 51 25.37 -7.35 24.02
C GLN A 51 25.31 -6.56 22.71
N VAL A 52 25.65 -7.22 21.61
CA VAL A 52 25.41 -6.67 20.28
C VAL A 52 23.90 -6.57 20.12
N GLU A 53 23.33 -5.40 20.43
CA GLU A 53 21.96 -5.10 20.03
C GLU A 53 21.92 -5.23 18.51
N LYS A 54 21.08 -6.16 18.06
CA LYS A 54 20.78 -6.39 16.65
C LYS A 54 20.52 -5.02 16.01
N PRO A 55 21.05 -4.72 14.81
CA PRO A 55 20.84 -3.42 14.17
C PRO A 55 19.36 -3.02 14.27
N HIS A 56 19.08 -1.87 14.87
CA HIS A 56 17.72 -1.35 14.97
C HIS A 56 17.16 -1.22 13.56
N GLU A 57 16.20 -2.08 13.24
CA GLU A 57 15.38 -2.07 12.02
C GLU A 57 14.34 -0.93 12.13
N ASP A 58 14.75 0.25 12.59
CA ASP A 58 13.86 1.23 13.24
C ASP A 58 14.07 2.68 12.77
N ASP A 59 14.81 2.89 11.67
CA ASP A 59 14.87 4.18 10.99
C ASP A 59 14.07 4.20 9.68
N SER A 60 13.51 3.05 9.27
CA SER A 60 12.66 3.02 8.07
C SER A 60 11.28 3.56 8.39
N PRO A 61 10.75 4.53 7.62
CA PRO A 61 9.40 5.03 7.81
C PRO A 61 8.36 3.89 7.75
N PRO A 62 7.22 4.04 8.46
CA PRO A 62 6.13 3.08 8.41
C PRO A 62 5.43 3.09 7.05
N CYS A 63 4.71 2.01 6.76
CA CYS A 63 3.79 1.98 5.62
C CYS A 63 2.69 3.03 5.79
N ALA A 64 2.38 3.77 4.73
CA ALA A 64 1.26 4.71 4.70
C ALA A 64 -0.02 3.97 4.30
N PHE A 65 -0.78 3.43 5.25
CA PHE A 65 -2.07 2.82 4.94
C PHE A 65 -3.22 3.79 5.15
N PRO A 66 -4.19 3.89 4.21
CA PRO A 66 -4.15 3.31 2.87
C PRO A 66 -3.20 4.07 1.93
N PHE A 67 -2.63 3.39 0.93
CA PHE A 67 -1.86 4.05 -0.15
C PHE A 67 -2.45 3.77 -1.53
N THR A 68 -2.28 4.72 -2.44
CA THR A 68 -2.67 4.66 -3.85
C THR A 68 -1.48 4.25 -4.71
N TYR A 69 -1.62 3.12 -5.41
CA TYR A 69 -0.65 2.67 -6.42
C TYR A 69 -1.39 2.32 -7.71
N ARG A 70 -0.98 2.93 -8.83
CA ARG A 70 -1.61 2.74 -10.16
C ARG A 70 -3.14 2.91 -10.13
N ARG A 71 -3.63 3.96 -9.44
CA ARG A 71 -5.06 4.30 -9.26
C ARG A 71 -5.87 3.26 -8.47
N LYS A 72 -5.21 2.38 -7.73
CA LYS A 72 -5.86 1.44 -6.82
C LYS A 72 -5.40 1.72 -5.39
N ILE A 73 -6.34 1.68 -4.46
CA ILE A 73 -6.09 1.87 -3.03
C ILE A 73 -5.75 0.53 -2.40
N TYR A 74 -4.73 0.52 -1.54
CA TYR A 74 -4.25 -0.64 -0.81
C TYR A 74 -4.25 -0.35 0.69
N TYR A 75 -4.94 -1.21 1.44
CA TYR A 75 -5.08 -1.10 2.89
C TYR A 75 -4.07 -1.98 3.65
N LYS A 76 -3.34 -2.84 2.93
CA LYS A 76 -2.31 -3.75 3.44
C LYS A 76 -1.21 -3.93 2.41
N CYS A 77 -0.13 -4.61 2.80
CA CYS A 77 0.94 -4.97 1.90
C CYS A 77 0.43 -5.72 0.67
N THR A 78 1.06 -5.49 -0.48
CA THR A 78 0.64 -6.09 -1.75
C THR A 78 1.81 -6.74 -2.47
N SER A 79 1.54 -7.82 -3.21
CA SER A 79 2.49 -8.48 -4.11
C SER A 79 2.37 -8.00 -5.56
N VAL A 80 1.59 -6.95 -5.81
CA VAL A 80 1.39 -6.43 -7.17
C VAL A 80 2.73 -5.94 -7.71
N ASN A 81 3.15 -6.51 -8.85
CA ASN A 81 4.44 -6.27 -9.52
C ASN A 81 5.68 -6.54 -8.66
N SER A 82 5.60 -7.46 -7.69
CA SER A 82 6.73 -7.83 -6.84
C SER A 82 6.63 -9.31 -6.41
N GLU A 83 7.77 -9.98 -6.29
CA GLU A 83 7.83 -11.35 -5.75
C GLU A 83 7.57 -11.39 -4.24
N ARG A 84 7.80 -10.27 -3.54
CA ARG A 84 7.56 -10.10 -2.10
C ARG A 84 6.49 -9.05 -1.85
N GLU A 85 5.79 -9.17 -0.74
CA GLU A 85 4.83 -8.15 -0.32
C GLU A 85 5.55 -6.84 0.03
N TRP A 86 4.99 -5.73 -0.42
CA TRP A 86 5.53 -4.39 -0.21
C TRP A 86 4.42 -3.38 0.12
N CYS A 87 4.81 -2.24 0.67
CA CYS A 87 3.93 -1.11 0.93
C CYS A 87 4.57 0.20 0.47
N SER A 88 3.74 1.20 0.16
CA SER A 88 4.25 2.56 -0.02
C SER A 88 4.48 3.25 1.32
N LEU A 89 5.43 4.17 1.33
CA LEU A 89 5.73 5.06 2.44
C LEU A 89 4.97 6.40 2.33
N ASP A 90 4.17 6.56 1.28
CA ASP A 90 3.41 7.75 0.93
C ASP A 90 1.95 7.35 0.67
N GLU A 91 1.00 8.23 0.98
CA GLU A 91 -0.43 8.01 0.68
C GLU A 91 -0.66 7.92 -0.83
N ASP A 92 0.01 8.75 -1.62
CA ASP A 92 0.05 8.66 -3.08
C ASP A 92 1.45 8.21 -3.50
N TYR A 93 1.55 7.04 -4.13
CA TYR A 93 2.84 6.45 -4.47
C TYR A 93 3.68 7.35 -5.37
N VAL A 94 4.77 7.89 -4.82
CA VAL A 94 5.78 8.69 -5.54
C VAL A 94 7.09 7.94 -5.79
N GLY A 95 7.13 6.64 -5.49
CA GLY A 95 8.31 5.78 -5.70
C GLY A 95 9.03 5.36 -4.42
N ARG A 96 8.60 5.81 -3.23
CA ARG A 96 9.13 5.31 -1.96
C ARG A 96 8.31 4.13 -1.46
N TRP A 97 9.01 3.04 -1.17
CA TRP A 97 8.41 1.78 -0.73
C TRP A 97 9.42 0.96 0.07
N LYS A 98 8.90 -0.03 0.79
CA LYS A 98 9.72 -1.07 1.46
C LYS A 98 9.06 -2.44 1.34
N ILE A 99 9.87 -3.48 1.45
CA ILE A 99 9.38 -4.86 1.63
C ILE A 99 8.76 -4.95 3.02
N CYS A 100 7.56 -5.51 3.11
CA CYS A 100 6.89 -5.64 4.39
C CYS A 100 7.54 -6.73 5.26
N SER A 101 7.69 -6.41 6.54
CA SER A 101 7.95 -7.36 7.61
C SER A 101 6.68 -7.60 8.45
N ASP A 102 6.74 -8.45 9.47
CA ASP A 102 5.59 -8.68 10.36
C ASP A 102 5.15 -7.41 11.10
N GLY A 103 6.06 -6.47 11.35
CA GLY A 103 5.76 -5.18 11.97
C GLY A 103 4.96 -4.23 11.07
N ASP A 104 4.98 -4.47 9.76
CA ASP A 104 4.34 -3.62 8.75
C ASP A 104 2.88 -4.00 8.47
N ARG A 105 2.35 -5.05 9.10
CA ARG A 105 0.95 -5.41 8.92
C ARG A 105 0.05 -4.32 9.48
N PRO A 106 -0.97 -3.87 8.74
CA PRO A 106 -1.89 -2.87 9.23
C PRO A 106 -2.64 -3.39 10.46
N LYS A 107 -3.02 -2.48 11.34
CA LYS A 107 -3.85 -2.82 12.48
C LYS A 107 -5.31 -2.97 12.02
N CYS A 108 -6.01 -3.89 12.66
CA CYS A 108 -7.45 -4.01 12.51
C CYS A 108 -8.14 -2.70 12.90
N HIS A 109 -9.16 -2.31 12.14
CA HIS A 109 -10.00 -1.19 12.51
C HIS A 109 -11.07 -1.67 13.51
N PHE A 110 -10.95 -1.30 14.79
CA PHE A 110 -11.96 -1.59 15.78
C PHE A 110 -12.65 -0.31 16.27
N PRO A 111 -13.99 -0.30 16.38
CA PRO A 111 -14.89 -1.32 15.86
C PRO A 111 -14.97 -1.31 14.33
N PHE A 112 -15.33 -2.43 13.73
CA PHE A 112 -15.76 -2.50 12.33
C PHE A 112 -17.17 -3.07 12.20
N ILE A 113 -17.81 -2.79 11.07
CA ILE A 113 -19.15 -3.23 10.72
C ILE A 113 -19.03 -4.28 9.61
N TYR A 114 -19.68 -5.43 9.82
CA TYR A 114 -19.84 -6.49 8.84
C TYR A 114 -21.25 -7.07 8.97
N ARG A 115 -22.00 -7.13 7.86
CA ARG A 115 -23.40 -7.56 7.79
C ARG A 115 -24.27 -6.88 8.85
N ASP A 116 -24.16 -5.56 8.94
CA ASP A 116 -24.88 -4.70 9.89
C ASP A 116 -24.62 -5.00 11.38
N LYS A 117 -23.57 -5.77 11.70
CA LYS A 117 -23.13 -6.05 13.07
C LYS A 117 -21.79 -5.38 13.36
N ARG A 118 -21.67 -4.84 14.57
CA ARG A 118 -20.45 -4.18 15.06
C ARG A 118 -19.55 -5.18 15.79
N TYR A 119 -18.28 -5.28 15.38
CA TYR A 119 -17.27 -6.15 15.97
C TYR A 119 -16.15 -5.32 16.63
N PHE A 120 -15.81 -5.67 17.87
CA PHE A 120 -14.74 -5.04 18.66
C PHE A 120 -13.49 -5.93 18.78
N ARG A 121 -13.52 -7.09 18.14
CA ARG A 121 -12.45 -8.09 18.10
C ARG A 121 -12.56 -8.86 16.79
N CYS A 122 -11.55 -9.66 16.50
CA CYS A 122 -11.59 -10.55 15.35
C CYS A 122 -12.79 -11.50 15.42
N THR A 123 -13.39 -11.78 14.28
CA THR A 123 -14.54 -12.67 14.14
C THR A 123 -14.22 -13.83 13.22
N THR A 124 -14.86 -14.98 13.43
CA THR A 124 -14.84 -16.10 12.49
C THR A 124 -16.10 -16.13 11.61
N GLU A 125 -17.04 -15.21 11.84
CA GLU A 125 -18.29 -15.14 11.08
C GLU A 125 -18.01 -14.90 9.59
N GLY A 126 -18.63 -15.71 8.73
CA GLY A 126 -18.40 -15.66 7.28
C GLY A 126 -17.11 -16.31 6.77
N SER A 127 -16.19 -16.75 7.64
CA SER A 127 -15.01 -17.49 7.21
C SER A 127 -15.34 -18.97 6.97
N ALA A 128 -15.10 -19.47 5.75
CA ALA A 128 -15.32 -20.86 5.37
C ALA A 128 -14.57 -21.88 6.26
N TYR A 129 -13.37 -21.53 6.74
CA TYR A 129 -12.50 -22.42 7.52
C TYR A 129 -12.44 -22.06 9.02
N GLY A 130 -13.35 -21.23 9.52
CA GLY A 130 -13.33 -20.76 10.91
C GLY A 130 -12.04 -20.01 11.30
N LEU A 131 -11.38 -19.35 10.35
CA LEU A 131 -10.23 -18.48 10.59
C LEU A 131 -10.73 -17.12 11.07
N ALA A 132 -10.08 -16.61 12.13
CA ALA A 132 -10.41 -15.31 12.67
C ALA A 132 -9.86 -14.20 11.76
N TRP A 133 -10.69 -13.20 11.49
CA TRP A 133 -10.35 -12.07 10.63
C TRP A 133 -10.89 -10.77 11.20
N CYS A 134 -10.37 -9.66 10.70
CA CYS A 134 -10.83 -8.32 11.02
C CYS A 134 -10.86 -7.44 9.76
N SER A 135 -11.73 -6.42 9.77
CA SER A 135 -11.71 -5.37 8.76
C SER A 135 -10.55 -4.39 9.02
N LEU A 136 -10.03 -3.81 7.95
CA LEU A 136 -9.05 -2.73 7.98
C LEU A 136 -9.71 -1.34 7.89
N THR A 137 -11.04 -1.31 7.74
CA THR A 137 -11.85 -0.10 7.64
C THR A 137 -13.10 -0.20 8.52
N GLU A 138 -13.76 0.93 8.78
CA GLU A 138 -14.99 0.97 9.59
C GLU A 138 -16.11 0.11 8.98
N TYR A 139 -16.33 0.18 7.67
CA TYR A 139 -17.36 -0.56 6.96
C TYR A 139 -16.73 -1.56 6.00
N PHE A 140 -16.81 -2.85 6.34
CA PHE A 140 -16.22 -3.92 5.54
C PHE A 140 -16.74 -3.90 4.10
N GLU A 141 -18.06 -3.71 3.91
CA GLU A 141 -18.72 -3.80 2.61
C GLU A 141 -18.38 -2.64 1.65
N ARG A 142 -17.73 -1.57 2.11
CA ARG A 142 -17.31 -0.47 1.24
C ARG A 142 -16.03 -0.80 0.49
N GLU A 143 -15.03 -1.30 1.22
CA GLU A 143 -13.68 -1.48 0.70
C GLU A 143 -13.28 -2.95 0.55
N TYR A 144 -14.02 -3.85 1.19
CA TYR A 144 -13.70 -5.27 1.31
C TYR A 144 -12.25 -5.50 1.76
N ALA A 145 -11.75 -4.59 2.60
CA ALA A 145 -10.39 -4.57 3.10
C ALA A 145 -10.31 -5.33 4.43
N TRP A 146 -9.61 -6.46 4.43
CA TRP A 146 -9.52 -7.33 5.59
C TRP A 146 -8.17 -8.07 5.66
N GLN A 147 -7.87 -8.57 6.85
CA GLN A 147 -6.77 -9.49 7.10
C GLN A 147 -7.15 -10.59 8.09
N TYR A 148 -6.40 -11.69 8.05
CA TYR A 148 -6.44 -12.66 9.14
C TYR A 148 -5.82 -12.06 10.40
N CYS A 149 -6.41 -12.38 11.53
CA CYS A 149 -5.78 -12.09 12.80
C CYS A 149 -4.74 -13.17 13.09
N ASP A 150 -3.60 -12.75 13.61
CA ASP A 150 -2.61 -13.68 14.13
C ASP A 150 -3.25 -14.53 15.23
N ARG A 151 -2.95 -15.83 15.24
CA ARG A 151 -3.59 -16.78 16.15
C ARG A 151 -3.03 -16.75 17.57
N TYR A 152 -1.97 -15.98 17.85
CA TYR A 152 -1.23 -15.99 19.11
C TYR A 152 -0.66 -14.61 19.42
#